data_AF-A0A946INX2-F1
#
_entry.id   AF-A0A946INX2-F1
#
_cell.length_a   1.000
_cell.length_b   1.000
_cell.length_c   1.000
_cell.angle_alpha   90.00
_cell.angle_beta   90.00
_cell.angle_gamma   90.00
#
_symmetry.space_group_name_H-M   'P 1'
#
loop_
_entity.id
_entity.type
_entity.pdbx_description
1 polymer ?
#
loop_
_entity_poly.entity_id
_entity_poly.type
_entity_poly.pdbx_seq_one_letter_code
_entity_poly.pdbx_strand_id
1 'polypeptide(L)'
;MAQTLPNSTITQSVCIGTEDYEIVPALGSTYTWSIIDQNTTAPPLAGEADISPFIGDWYIQVDFTIPGTYVLSVTEQDLNSCQGATVDLTITVNAGSSSTHVVTECDTYTWGDGVTNGDGNVYTSSTNTPIFTIQTVNGCDSVITLDLTINNSSSSTHVVTECDTYTWGDGVTNGDGNVYTSSTNTPTFTVQTVDGCDSVITLDLTINNFSSSTHVVTECDTYTWGDGVTNGDGNVYTSST
;
A
#
# COMPACT_ATOMS: atom_id res chain seq x y z
N MET A 1 -9.25 -34.66 9.24
CA MET A 1 -10.57 -35.08 9.76
C MET A 1 -10.88 -36.44 9.15
N ALA A 2 -10.97 -37.48 9.97
CA ALA A 2 -11.31 -38.84 9.55
C ALA A 2 -12.76 -38.92 9.04
N GLN A 3 -12.98 -39.24 7.77
CA GLN A 3 -14.33 -39.44 7.22
C GLN A 3 -14.54 -40.91 6.91
N THR A 4 -15.53 -41.51 7.56
CA THR A 4 -15.98 -42.88 7.28
C THR A 4 -16.86 -42.88 6.03
N LEU A 5 -16.52 -43.71 5.04
CA LEU A 5 -17.23 -43.80 3.77
C LEU A 5 -18.38 -44.82 3.84
N PRO A 6 -19.65 -44.41 3.62
CA PRO A 6 -20.64 -45.33 3.06
C PRO A 6 -21.28 -44.79 1.77
N ASN A 7 -21.15 -45.58 0.70
CA ASN A 7 -22.13 -45.81 -0.38
C ASN A 7 -22.88 -44.63 -1.04
N SER A 8 -22.36 -43.40 -1.01
CA SER A 8 -22.89 -42.26 -1.78
C SER A 8 -21.73 -41.40 -2.27
N THR A 9 -21.89 -40.76 -3.43
CA THR A 9 -20.88 -39.86 -3.99
C THR A 9 -20.63 -38.71 -3.01
N ILE A 10 -19.49 -38.73 -2.33
CA ILE A 10 -19.07 -37.68 -1.41
C ILE A 10 -18.29 -36.66 -2.24
N THR A 11 -18.57 -35.38 -2.03
CA THR A 11 -17.79 -34.28 -2.59
C THR A 11 -17.06 -33.57 -1.46
N GLN A 12 -15.77 -33.33 -1.62
CA GLN A 12 -14.94 -32.58 -0.68
C GLN A 12 -14.22 -31.44 -1.41
N SER A 13 -13.99 -30.32 -0.71
CA SER A 13 -13.06 -29.27 -1.15
C SER A 13 -11.88 -29.20 -0.20
N VAL A 14 -10.67 -29.15 -0.76
CA VAL A 14 -9.39 -29.02 -0.04
C VAL A 14 -8.47 -28.02 -0.75
N CYS A 15 -7.33 -27.73 -0.14
CA CYS A 15 -6.29 -26.90 -0.73
C CYS A 15 -5.14 -27.73 -1.27
N ILE A 16 -4.32 -27.14 -2.13
CA ILE A 16 -3.00 -27.67 -2.46
C ILE A 16 -2.24 -27.95 -1.16
N GLY A 17 -1.72 -29.18 -1.03
CA GLY A 17 -1.15 -29.69 0.21
C GLY A 17 -1.29 -31.20 0.32
N THR A 18 -0.85 -31.71 1.47
CA THR A 18 -0.96 -33.12 1.86
C THR A 18 -2.29 -33.34 2.57
N GLU A 19 -3.08 -34.29 2.09
CA GLU A 19 -4.36 -34.68 2.69
C GLU A 19 -4.36 -36.17 3.04
N ASP A 20 -4.88 -36.50 4.22
CA ASP A 20 -5.01 -37.88 4.72
C ASP A 20 -6.47 -38.35 4.66
N TYR A 21 -6.69 -39.46 3.96
CA TYR A 21 -8.00 -40.09 3.78
C TYR A 21 -8.09 -41.40 4.55
N GLU A 22 -8.95 -41.44 5.57
CA GLU A 22 -9.17 -42.65 6.37
C GLU A 22 -10.04 -43.67 5.64
N ILE A 23 -9.61 -44.92 5.65
CA ILE A 23 -10.33 -46.11 5.18
C ILE A 23 -10.55 -47.01 6.39
N VAL A 24 -11.82 -47.32 6.67
CA VAL A 24 -12.21 -48.28 7.70
C VAL A 24 -12.48 -49.64 7.03
N PRO A 25 -11.55 -50.61 7.13
CA PRO A 25 -11.69 -51.88 6.44
C PRO A 25 -12.73 -52.80 7.09
N ALA A 26 -13.45 -53.56 6.27
CA ALA A 26 -14.20 -54.72 6.71
C ALA A 26 -13.25 -55.89 7.03
N LEU A 27 -13.56 -56.68 8.06
CA LEU A 27 -12.75 -57.82 8.48
C LEU A 27 -12.64 -58.86 7.35
N GLY A 28 -11.40 -59.12 6.89
CA GLY A 28 -11.10 -60.16 5.91
C GLY A 28 -11.03 -59.69 4.45
N SER A 29 -11.09 -58.39 4.19
CA SER A 29 -11.00 -57.81 2.84
C SER A 29 -9.66 -57.09 2.60
N THR A 30 -9.28 -56.99 1.33
CA THR A 30 -8.18 -56.13 0.84
C THR A 30 -8.77 -54.99 0.04
N TYR A 31 -8.02 -53.89 -0.14
CA TYR A 31 -8.50 -52.72 -0.86
C TYR A 31 -7.45 -52.26 -1.88
N THR A 32 -7.92 -51.84 -3.05
CA THR A 32 -7.12 -51.15 -4.05
C THR A 32 -7.67 -49.75 -4.26
N TRP A 33 -6.81 -48.77 -4.51
CA TRP A 33 -7.22 -47.40 -4.74
C TRP A 33 -6.57 -46.80 -5.99
N SER A 34 -7.23 -45.80 -6.56
CA SER A 34 -6.71 -44.99 -7.65
C SER A 34 -7.20 -43.55 -7.53
N ILE A 35 -6.38 -42.59 -7.93
CA ILE A 35 -6.78 -41.18 -8.03
C ILE A 35 -6.56 -40.67 -9.46
N ILE A 36 -7.56 -39.97 -10.00
CA ILE A 36 -7.56 -39.47 -11.38
C ILE A 36 -7.96 -38.01 -11.39
N ASP A 37 -7.19 -37.16 -12.06
CA ASP A 37 -7.59 -35.79 -12.41
C ASP A 37 -8.69 -35.84 -13.48
N GLN A 38 -9.82 -35.20 -13.27
CA GLN A 38 -10.92 -35.19 -14.24
C GLN A 38 -10.65 -34.31 -15.46
N ASN A 39 -9.64 -33.44 -15.40
CA ASN A 39 -9.27 -32.54 -16.50
C ASN A 39 -8.12 -33.09 -17.36
N THR A 40 -7.42 -34.14 -16.90
CA THR A 40 -6.30 -34.75 -17.65
C THR A 40 -6.29 -36.27 -17.50
N THR A 41 -5.81 -37.01 -18.49
CA THR A 41 -5.67 -38.48 -18.38
C THR A 41 -4.42 -38.91 -17.58
N ALA A 42 -3.71 -37.97 -16.94
CA ALA A 42 -2.49 -38.25 -16.20
C ALA A 42 -2.82 -38.49 -14.73
N PRO A 43 -2.42 -39.62 -14.12
CA PRO A 43 -2.54 -39.79 -12.67
C PRO A 43 -1.65 -38.76 -11.98
N PRO A 44 -2.12 -38.02 -10.95
CA PRO A 44 -1.22 -37.20 -10.14
C PRO A 44 -0.18 -38.11 -9.48
N LEU A 45 1.03 -37.57 -9.26
CA LEU A 45 2.16 -38.28 -8.63
C LEU A 45 1.65 -38.98 -7.35
N ALA A 46 1.55 -40.30 -7.40
CA ALA A 46 1.05 -41.11 -6.31
C ALA A 46 2.04 -41.07 -5.13
N GLY A 47 1.55 -40.68 -3.96
CA GLY A 47 2.24 -40.85 -2.68
C GLY A 47 2.31 -42.33 -2.31
N GLU A 48 3.39 -42.69 -1.60
CA GLU A 48 3.58 -44.02 -1.00
C GLU A 48 2.43 -44.30 -0.03
N ALA A 49 1.75 -45.44 -0.18
CA ALA A 49 0.89 -45.96 0.88
C ALA A 49 1.79 -46.51 1.99
N ASP A 50 1.84 -45.86 3.16
CA ASP A 50 2.54 -46.42 4.32
C ASP A 50 1.79 -47.66 4.83
N ILE A 51 2.26 -48.82 4.39
CA ILE A 51 1.74 -50.13 4.75
C ILE A 51 2.39 -50.62 6.04
N SER A 52 2.11 -49.95 7.17
CA SER A 52 2.48 -50.47 8.49
C SER A 52 1.31 -51.26 9.11
N PRO A 53 1.46 -52.57 9.35
CA PRO A 53 0.40 -53.40 9.92
C PRO A 53 0.34 -53.21 11.42
N PHE A 54 -0.50 -52.30 11.89
CA PHE A 54 -0.99 -52.31 13.27
C PHE A 54 -2.51 -52.22 13.28
N ILE A 55 -3.13 -53.01 14.14
CA ILE A 55 -4.59 -53.15 14.30
C ILE A 55 -5.23 -51.75 14.43
N GLY A 56 -5.90 -51.25 13.38
CA GLY A 56 -6.49 -49.90 13.31
C GLY A 56 -6.94 -49.48 11.91
N ASP A 57 -7.44 -48.23 11.79
CA ASP A 57 -7.87 -47.59 10.54
C ASP A 57 -6.69 -47.36 9.58
N TRP A 58 -6.94 -47.36 8.26
CA TRP A 58 -5.91 -47.21 7.21
C TRP A 58 -5.97 -45.79 6.64
N TYR A 59 -4.85 -45.18 6.25
CA TYR A 59 -4.83 -43.85 5.64
C TYR A 59 -4.22 -43.88 4.23
N ILE A 60 -4.84 -43.17 3.29
CA ILE A 60 -4.23 -42.80 2.01
C ILE A 60 -3.77 -41.35 2.14
N GLN A 61 -2.46 -41.12 1.99
CA GLN A 61 -1.89 -39.79 1.92
C GLN A 61 -1.77 -39.37 0.46
N VAL A 62 -2.29 -38.20 0.11
CA VAL A 62 -2.24 -37.64 -1.25
C VAL A 62 -1.66 -36.23 -1.22
N ASP A 63 -0.64 -35.99 -2.04
CA ASP A 63 -0.03 -34.67 -2.21
C ASP A 63 -0.58 -33.98 -3.45
N PHE A 64 -1.49 -33.03 -3.26
CA PHE A 64 -2.02 -32.23 -4.36
C PHE A 64 -1.11 -31.04 -4.63
N THR A 65 -0.54 -30.98 -5.85
CA THR A 65 0.38 -29.90 -6.28
C THR A 65 -0.23 -28.96 -7.32
N ILE A 66 -1.39 -29.31 -7.87
CA ILE A 66 -2.08 -28.59 -8.94
C ILE A 66 -3.56 -28.46 -8.55
N PRO A 67 -4.21 -27.30 -8.74
CA PRO A 67 -5.63 -27.17 -8.50
C PRO A 67 -6.42 -27.91 -9.58
N GLY A 68 -7.54 -28.53 -9.21
CA GLY A 68 -8.32 -29.36 -10.13
C GLY A 68 -9.41 -30.14 -9.44
N THR A 69 -10.14 -30.94 -10.21
CA THR A 69 -11.13 -31.87 -9.68
C THR A 69 -10.58 -33.28 -9.84
N TYR A 70 -10.40 -33.96 -8.72
CA TYR A 70 -9.88 -35.33 -8.66
C TYR A 70 -10.98 -36.28 -8.23
N VAL A 71 -10.91 -37.54 -8.66
CA VAL A 71 -11.73 -38.61 -8.11
C VAL A 71 -10.82 -39.67 -7.51
N LEU A 72 -10.95 -39.88 -6.20
CA LEU A 72 -10.35 -40.98 -5.46
C LEU A 72 -11.34 -42.14 -5.45
N SER A 73 -10.99 -43.23 -6.12
CA SER A 73 -11.76 -44.47 -6.18
C SER A 73 -11.11 -45.51 -5.29
N VAL A 74 -11.87 -46.08 -4.36
CA VAL A 74 -11.44 -47.21 -3.52
C VAL A 74 -12.32 -48.41 -3.83
N THR A 75 -11.70 -49.55 -4.14
CA THR A 75 -12.42 -50.78 -4.45
C THR A 75 -11.99 -51.90 -3.51
N GLU A 76 -12.97 -52.57 -2.92
CA GLU A 76 -12.77 -53.75 -2.10
C GLU A 76 -12.45 -54.98 -2.97
N GLN A 77 -11.56 -55.84 -2.48
CA GLN A 77 -11.30 -57.18 -3.03
C GLN A 77 -11.35 -58.21 -1.91
N ASP A 78 -12.08 -59.30 -2.16
CA ASP A 78 -12.08 -60.45 -1.25
C ASP A 78 -10.79 -61.28 -1.37
N LEU A 79 -10.62 -62.26 -0.47
CA LEU A 79 -9.47 -63.19 -0.46
C LEU A 79 -9.37 -64.07 -1.72
N ASN A 80 -10.39 -64.04 -2.58
CA ASN A 80 -10.48 -64.79 -3.83
C ASN A 80 -10.27 -63.89 -5.07
N SER A 81 -9.87 -62.62 -4.87
CA SER A 81 -9.67 -61.61 -5.91
C SER A 81 -10.95 -61.23 -6.67
N CYS A 82 -12.13 -61.44 -6.10
CA CYS A 82 -13.36 -60.91 -6.65
C CYS A 82 -13.47 -59.42 -6.29
N GLN A 83 -13.74 -58.58 -7.29
CA GLN A 83 -13.89 -57.14 -7.13
C GLN A 83 -15.26 -56.81 -6.53
N GLY A 84 -15.26 -56.14 -5.38
CA GLY A 84 -16.44 -55.60 -4.71
C GLY A 84 -16.88 -54.26 -5.30
N ALA A 85 -17.72 -53.54 -4.54
CA ALA A 85 -18.16 -52.21 -4.94
C ALA A 85 -17.02 -51.18 -4.88
N THR A 86 -17.00 -50.26 -5.85
CA THR A 86 -16.11 -49.10 -5.85
C THR A 86 -16.82 -47.92 -5.19
N VAL A 87 -16.12 -47.22 -4.31
CA VAL A 87 -16.55 -45.95 -3.71
C VAL A 87 -15.71 -44.83 -4.29
N ASP A 88 -16.39 -43.81 -4.84
CA ASP A 88 -15.78 -42.63 -5.41
C ASP A 88 -15.96 -41.41 -4.50
N LEU A 89 -14.84 -40.76 -4.19
CA LEU A 89 -14.78 -39.45 -3.53
C LEU A 89 -14.33 -38.42 -4.57
N THR A 90 -15.20 -37.45 -4.85
CA THR A 90 -14.84 -36.31 -5.71
C THR A 90 -14.21 -35.21 -4.87
N ILE A 91 -12.99 -34.80 -5.21
CA ILE A 91 -12.17 -33.85 -4.47
C ILE A 91 -11.93 -32.64 -5.35
N THR A 92 -12.33 -31.45 -4.90
CA THR A 92 -11.98 -30.18 -5.54
C THR A 92 -10.80 -29.56 -4.81
N VAL A 93 -9.66 -29.49 -5.48
CA VAL A 93 -8.44 -28.89 -4.96
C VAL A 93 -8.37 -27.45 -5.44
N ASN A 94 -8.31 -26.51 -4.51
CA ASN A 94 -8.17 -25.09 -4.80
C ASN A 94 -6.72 -24.63 -4.52
N ALA A 95 -6.25 -23.65 -5.28
CA ALA A 95 -5.00 -22.96 -5.00
C ALA A 95 -5.28 -21.70 -4.16
N GLY A 96 -4.36 -21.38 -3.25
CA GLY A 96 -4.29 -20.02 -2.71
C GLY A 96 -4.00 -19.02 -3.84
N SER A 97 -4.55 -17.81 -3.74
CA SER A 97 -4.26 -16.74 -4.71
C SER A 97 -3.30 -15.72 -4.09
N SER A 98 -2.42 -15.15 -4.90
CA SER A 98 -1.60 -14.01 -4.49
C SER A 98 -1.83 -12.81 -5.40
N SER A 99 -1.90 -11.63 -4.81
CA SER A 99 -2.03 -10.37 -5.55
C SER A 99 -1.28 -9.24 -4.86
N THR A 100 -0.97 -8.19 -5.62
CA THR A 100 -0.30 -6.99 -5.12
C THR A 100 -1.18 -5.78 -5.39
N HIS A 101 -1.45 -4.98 -4.35
CA HIS A 101 -2.12 -3.70 -4.45
C HIS A 101 -1.07 -2.59 -4.60
N VAL A 102 -0.99 -1.97 -5.77
CA VAL A 102 -0.06 -0.86 -6.05
C VAL A 102 -0.83 0.45 -6.00
N VAL A 103 -0.40 1.38 -5.16
CA VAL A 103 -1.09 2.66 -4.96
C VAL A 103 -0.12 3.80 -4.66
N THR A 104 -0.45 5.01 -5.11
CA THR A 104 0.30 6.24 -4.86
C THR A 104 -0.65 7.29 -4.30
N GLU A 105 -0.32 7.85 -3.14
CA GLU A 105 -1.20 8.76 -2.40
C GLU A 105 -0.42 9.92 -1.76
N CYS A 106 -1.15 10.98 -1.40
CA CYS A 106 -0.60 12.14 -0.69
C CYS A 106 -0.75 12.00 0.82
N ASP A 107 0.33 12.28 1.55
CA ASP A 107 0.43 12.39 3.02
C ASP A 107 0.09 11.12 3.83
N THR A 108 -1.10 10.56 3.62
CA THR A 108 -1.61 9.42 4.37
C THR A 108 -2.44 8.47 3.49
N TYR A 109 -2.38 7.17 3.78
CA TYR A 109 -3.24 6.17 3.16
C TYR A 109 -3.70 5.13 4.19
N THR A 110 -4.98 4.78 4.18
CA THR A 110 -5.52 3.67 4.99
C THR A 110 -5.69 2.44 4.12
N TRP A 111 -4.98 1.36 4.44
CA TRP A 111 -5.03 0.15 3.63
C TRP A 111 -6.17 -0.79 4.05
N GLY A 112 -7.30 -0.68 3.37
CA GLY A 112 -8.45 -1.57 3.56
C GLY A 112 -9.21 -1.35 4.87
N ASP A 113 -10.08 -2.31 5.21
CA ASP A 113 -10.98 -2.27 6.38
C ASP A 113 -10.51 -3.11 7.59
N GLY A 114 -9.37 -3.80 7.48
CA GLY A 114 -8.86 -4.71 8.51
C GLY A 114 -9.55 -6.08 8.56
N VAL A 115 -10.45 -6.38 7.62
CA VAL A 115 -11.29 -7.59 7.63
C VAL A 115 -11.32 -8.29 6.28
N THR A 116 -11.47 -7.56 5.18
CA THR A 116 -11.74 -8.11 3.85
C THR A 116 -10.74 -7.70 2.78
N ASN A 117 -10.00 -6.59 2.93
CA ASN A 117 -9.18 -6.06 1.83
C ASN A 117 -7.92 -5.28 2.26
N GLY A 118 -7.37 -5.54 3.44
CA GLY A 118 -6.16 -4.90 3.96
C GLY A 118 -6.10 -4.98 5.47
N ASP A 119 -5.04 -4.45 6.07
CA ASP A 119 -4.82 -4.51 7.52
C ASP A 119 -5.54 -3.41 8.32
N GLY A 120 -6.16 -2.44 7.65
CA GLY A 120 -6.85 -1.31 8.27
C GLY A 120 -5.92 -0.27 8.89
N ASN A 121 -4.60 -0.38 8.67
CA ASN A 121 -3.64 0.55 9.22
C ASN A 121 -3.55 1.83 8.38
N VAL A 122 -3.16 2.92 9.05
CA VAL A 122 -2.85 4.20 8.42
C VAL A 122 -1.35 4.29 8.19
N TYR A 123 -0.97 4.53 6.94
CA TYR A 123 0.41 4.67 6.48
C TYR A 123 0.71 6.14 6.17
N THR A 124 1.84 6.63 6.66
CA THR A 124 2.33 8.01 6.43
C THR A 124 3.68 8.03 5.69
N SER A 125 4.12 6.87 5.21
CA SER A 125 5.38 6.71 4.46
C SER A 125 5.27 5.54 3.50
N SER A 126 6.03 5.60 2.40
CA SER A 126 6.08 4.54 1.39
C SER A 126 6.54 3.22 2.00
N THR A 127 5.93 2.11 1.56
CA THR A 127 6.27 0.77 2.04
C THR A 127 5.83 -0.30 1.04
N ASN A 128 6.53 -1.43 1.03
CA ASN A 128 6.21 -2.60 0.20
C ASN A 128 6.18 -3.91 1.00
N THR A 129 6.12 -3.80 2.33
CA THR A 129 6.21 -4.93 3.27
C THR A 129 4.88 -5.44 3.83
N PRO A 130 3.78 -4.67 3.87
CA PRO A 130 2.53 -5.17 4.45
C PRO A 130 1.95 -6.34 3.67
N ILE A 131 1.45 -7.33 4.42
CA ILE A 131 0.82 -8.55 3.92
C ILE A 131 -0.50 -8.73 4.64
N PHE A 132 -1.55 -9.03 3.89
CA PHE A 132 -2.87 -9.34 4.40
C PHE A 132 -3.33 -10.69 3.87
N THR A 133 -3.71 -11.60 4.77
CA THR A 133 -4.15 -12.96 4.43
C THR A 133 -5.65 -13.13 4.67
N ILE A 134 -6.38 -13.57 3.66
CA ILE A 134 -7.82 -13.81 3.74
C ILE A 134 -8.06 -15.31 3.57
N GLN A 135 -8.77 -15.91 4.53
CA GLN A 135 -9.30 -17.26 4.38
C GLN A 135 -10.47 -17.23 3.40
N THR A 136 -10.31 -17.86 2.24
CA THR A 136 -11.45 -18.07 1.34
C THR A 136 -12.37 -19.17 1.88
N VAL A 137 -13.61 -19.19 1.43
CA VAL A 137 -14.68 -20.11 1.89
C VAL A 137 -14.30 -21.60 1.75
N ASN A 138 -13.30 -21.93 0.92
CA ASN A 138 -12.80 -23.28 0.72
C ASN A 138 -11.51 -23.60 1.50
N GLY A 139 -11.11 -22.75 2.45
CA GLY A 139 -9.96 -22.97 3.34
C GLY A 139 -8.60 -22.62 2.75
N CYS A 140 -8.53 -22.10 1.51
CA CYS A 140 -7.26 -21.72 0.91
C CYS A 140 -7.00 -20.24 1.19
N ASP A 141 -5.89 -19.98 1.86
CA ASP A 141 -5.47 -18.62 2.17
C ASP A 141 -5.12 -17.89 0.88
N SER A 142 -5.68 -16.70 0.71
CA SER A 142 -5.25 -15.74 -0.31
C SER A 142 -4.41 -14.67 0.33
N VAL A 143 -3.33 -14.28 -0.33
CA VAL A 143 -2.35 -13.31 0.16
C VAL A 143 -2.41 -12.05 -0.69
N ILE A 144 -2.60 -10.90 -0.05
CA ILE A 144 -2.52 -9.58 -0.67
C ILE A 144 -1.31 -8.86 -0.10
N THR A 145 -0.43 -8.35 -0.96
CA THR A 145 0.68 -7.49 -0.55
C THR A 145 0.39 -6.04 -0.92
N LEU A 146 0.89 -5.08 -0.14
CA LEU A 146 0.81 -3.65 -0.46
C LEU A 146 2.14 -3.16 -1.05
N ASP A 147 2.06 -2.41 -2.14
CA ASP A 147 3.15 -1.56 -2.68
C ASP A 147 2.66 -0.12 -2.71
N LEU A 148 3.01 0.63 -1.68
CA LEU A 148 2.53 1.98 -1.40
C LEU A 148 3.66 2.99 -1.61
N THR A 149 3.37 4.01 -2.41
CA THR A 149 4.18 5.24 -2.48
C THR A 149 3.41 6.39 -1.82
N ILE A 150 3.98 6.98 -0.77
CA ILE A 150 3.47 8.22 -0.15
C ILE A 150 4.34 9.39 -0.57
N ASN A 151 3.71 10.37 -1.19
CA ASN A 151 4.29 11.66 -1.50
C ASN A 151 3.87 12.65 -0.40
N ASN A 152 4.84 13.15 0.36
CA ASN A 152 4.55 14.06 1.47
C ASN A 152 4.43 15.50 0.96
N SER A 153 3.33 16.16 1.30
CA SER A 153 3.24 17.61 1.23
C SER A 153 4.29 18.24 2.14
N SER A 154 4.71 19.46 1.80
CA SER A 154 5.63 20.21 2.63
C SER A 154 5.17 21.65 2.78
N SER A 155 5.50 22.25 3.93
CA SER A 155 5.30 23.67 4.17
C SER A 155 6.64 24.34 4.47
N SER A 156 6.80 25.57 3.96
CA SER A 156 8.00 26.36 4.18
C SER A 156 7.67 27.84 4.29
N THR A 157 8.58 28.61 4.87
CA THR A 157 8.47 30.07 4.96
C THR A 157 9.61 30.73 4.20
N HIS A 158 9.27 31.64 3.28
CA HIS A 158 10.21 32.48 2.56
C HIS A 158 10.36 33.82 3.27
N VAL A 159 11.48 34.00 3.98
CA VAL A 159 11.75 35.21 4.77
C VAL A 159 12.61 36.18 3.97
N VAL A 160 12.15 37.41 3.77
CA VAL A 160 12.85 38.42 2.97
C VAL A 160 12.64 39.84 3.51
N THR A 161 13.70 40.66 3.40
CA THR A 161 13.68 42.08 3.79
C THR A 161 14.13 42.93 2.61
N GLU A 162 13.32 43.90 2.23
CA GLU A 162 13.56 44.76 1.05
C GLU A 162 13.27 46.23 1.33
N CYS A 163 13.75 47.11 0.46
CA CYS A 163 13.42 48.53 0.48
C CYS A 163 12.33 48.86 -0.54
N ASP A 164 11.38 49.69 -0.13
CA ASP A 164 10.29 50.25 -0.94
C ASP A 164 9.30 49.23 -1.55
N THR A 165 9.76 48.29 -2.39
CA THR A 165 8.91 47.31 -3.08
C THR A 165 9.57 45.95 -3.22
N TYR A 166 8.79 44.87 -3.16
CA TYR A 166 9.24 43.50 -3.44
C TYR A 166 8.26 42.77 -4.37
N THR A 167 8.75 42.08 -5.40
CA THR A 167 7.92 41.20 -6.23
C THR A 167 8.14 39.76 -5.80
N TRP A 168 7.10 39.07 -5.36
CA TRP A 168 7.23 37.69 -4.88
C TRP A 168 7.05 36.68 -6.01
N GLY A 169 8.17 36.27 -6.61
CA GLY A 169 8.20 35.23 -7.62
C GLY A 169 7.62 35.63 -8.98
N ASP A 170 7.36 34.63 -9.84
CA ASP A 170 6.89 34.77 -11.22
C ASP A 170 5.40 34.45 -11.42
N GLY A 171 4.67 34.08 -10.36
CA GLY A 171 3.27 33.65 -10.44
C GLY A 171 3.06 32.21 -10.89
N VAL A 172 4.13 31.44 -11.14
CA VAL A 172 4.05 30.08 -11.72
C VAL A 172 4.90 29.08 -10.95
N THR A 173 6.11 29.43 -10.53
CA THR A 173 7.09 28.49 -9.97
C THR A 173 7.57 28.85 -8.56
N ASN A 174 7.55 30.12 -8.16
CA ASN A 174 8.22 30.56 -6.93
C ASN A 174 7.58 31.74 -6.20
N GLY A 175 6.26 31.92 -6.32
CA GLY A 175 5.51 32.96 -5.64
C GLY A 175 4.26 33.36 -6.42
N ASP A 176 3.45 34.25 -5.85
CA ASP A 176 2.19 34.68 -6.44
C ASP A 176 2.33 35.73 -7.56
N GLY A 177 3.54 36.22 -7.82
CA GLY A 177 3.84 37.24 -8.83
C GLY A 177 3.39 38.65 -8.45
N ASN A 178 2.92 38.86 -7.22
CA ASN A 178 2.43 40.16 -6.77
C ASN A 178 3.58 41.08 -6.36
N VAL A 179 3.34 42.39 -6.52
CA VAL A 179 4.20 43.45 -6.01
C VAL A 179 3.69 43.92 -4.65
N TYR A 180 4.55 43.83 -3.65
CA TYR A 180 4.32 44.24 -2.28
C TYR A 180 5.00 45.57 -2.00
N THR A 181 4.30 46.49 -1.32
CA THR A 181 4.82 47.81 -0.91
C THR A 181 4.75 48.02 0.61
N SER A 182 4.36 46.98 1.34
CA SER A 182 4.30 46.95 2.80
C SER A 182 4.66 45.56 3.32
N SER A 183 5.19 45.49 4.55
CA SER A 183 5.46 44.23 5.23
C SER A 183 4.20 43.35 5.34
N THR A 184 4.36 42.04 5.19
CA THR A 184 3.25 41.06 5.29
C THR A 184 3.78 39.66 5.61
N ASN A 185 2.96 38.82 6.23
CA ASN A 185 3.31 37.44 6.58
C ASN A 185 2.19 36.42 6.26
N THR A 186 1.22 36.83 5.44
CA THR A 186 0.02 36.05 5.10
C THR A 186 -0.02 35.44 3.70
N PRO A 187 0.70 35.96 2.68
CA PRO A 187 0.63 35.38 1.34
C PRO A 187 1.14 33.94 1.33
N THR A 188 0.44 33.08 0.59
CA THR A 188 0.83 31.69 0.38
C THR A 188 0.84 31.37 -1.10
N PHE A 189 1.74 30.47 -1.49
CA PHE A 189 1.87 29.98 -2.85
C PHE A 189 1.98 28.47 -2.83
N THR A 190 1.13 27.80 -3.60
CA THR A 190 1.11 26.34 -3.71
C THR A 190 1.93 25.91 -4.92
N VAL A 191 2.99 25.14 -4.67
CA VAL A 191 3.80 24.50 -5.70
C VAL A 191 3.31 23.07 -5.87
N GLN A 192 2.83 22.73 -7.06
CA GLN A 192 2.50 21.36 -7.39
C GLN A 192 3.81 20.61 -7.66
N THR A 193 4.15 19.65 -6.80
CA THR A 193 5.31 18.78 -7.06
C THR A 193 4.97 17.81 -8.19
N VAL A 194 5.99 17.31 -8.89
CA VAL A 194 5.85 16.41 -10.06
C VAL A 194 5.04 15.15 -9.70
N ASP A 195 5.01 14.79 -8.41
CA ASP A 195 4.34 13.60 -7.87
C ASP A 195 2.92 13.88 -7.34
N GLY A 196 2.36 15.06 -7.62
CA GLY A 196 0.94 15.37 -7.46
C GLY A 196 0.51 15.85 -6.07
N CYS A 197 1.42 15.93 -5.10
CA CYS A 197 1.12 16.49 -3.78
C CYS A 197 1.62 17.93 -3.70
N ASP A 198 0.72 18.80 -3.25
CA ASP A 198 0.90 20.23 -3.23
C ASP A 198 1.76 20.65 -2.01
N SER A 199 2.83 21.39 -2.26
CA SER A 199 3.63 22.04 -1.22
C SER A 199 3.20 23.50 -1.07
N VAL A 200 3.22 24.04 0.15
CA VAL A 200 2.83 25.43 0.44
C VAL A 200 4.02 26.25 0.90
N ILE A 201 4.24 27.40 0.28
CA ILE A 201 5.24 28.39 0.68
C ILE A 201 4.50 29.61 1.24
N THR A 202 4.86 30.05 2.44
CA THR A 202 4.34 31.28 3.06
C THR A 202 5.37 32.39 2.96
N LEU A 203 4.99 33.58 2.51
CA LEU A 203 5.87 34.75 2.49
C LEU A 203 5.90 35.43 3.86
N ASP A 204 7.10 35.73 4.37
CA ASP A 204 7.34 36.62 5.50
C ASP A 204 8.24 37.78 5.02
N LEU A 205 7.60 38.89 4.68
CA LEU A 205 8.19 40.06 4.04
C LEU A 205 8.26 41.24 5.01
N THR A 206 9.45 41.83 5.13
CA THR A 206 9.65 43.15 5.76
C THR A 206 10.01 44.19 4.71
N ILE A 207 9.22 45.27 4.59
CA ILE A 207 9.54 46.42 3.73
C ILE A 207 9.98 47.63 4.55
N ASN A 208 11.20 48.08 4.28
CA ASN A 208 11.76 49.32 4.81
C ASN A 208 11.47 50.46 3.81
N ASN A 209 10.43 51.25 4.10
CA ASN A 209 10.09 52.40 3.27
C ASN A 209 11.05 53.57 3.57
N PHE A 210 11.70 54.12 2.54
CA PHE A 210 12.40 55.39 2.69
C PHE A 210 11.39 56.54 2.72
N SER A 211 11.43 57.36 3.78
CA SER A 211 10.73 58.65 3.79
C SER A 211 11.72 59.75 3.40
N SER A 212 11.65 60.21 2.14
CA SER A 212 12.31 61.45 1.75
C SER A 212 11.48 62.62 2.27
N SER A 213 12.07 63.50 3.09
CA SER A 213 11.43 64.74 3.51
C SER A 213 12.02 65.93 2.76
N THR A 214 11.16 66.65 2.06
CA THR A 214 11.54 67.90 1.40
C THR A 214 11.45 69.02 2.43
N HIS A 215 12.55 69.71 2.69
CA HIS A 215 12.56 70.89 3.54
C HIS A 215 12.59 72.13 2.65
N VAL A 216 11.58 72.99 2.79
CA VAL A 216 11.55 74.30 2.16
C VAL A 216 12.00 75.31 3.21
N VAL A 217 13.08 76.01 2.90
CA VAL A 217 13.72 76.97 3.80
C VAL A 217 13.64 78.34 3.13
N THR A 218 13.27 79.36 3.89
CA THR A 218 13.25 80.76 3.42
C THR A 218 14.06 81.60 4.40
N GLU A 219 15.33 81.82 4.05
CA GLU A 219 16.27 82.66 4.79
C GLU A 219 16.81 83.77 3.87
N CYS A 220 17.12 84.93 4.44
CA CYS A 220 17.56 86.10 3.66
C CYS A 220 19.04 86.08 3.27
N ASP A 221 19.91 85.41 4.05
CA ASP A 221 21.36 85.51 3.88
C ASP A 221 22.04 84.13 3.88
N THR A 222 21.94 83.40 4.98
CA THR A 222 22.60 82.10 5.15
C THR A 222 21.67 81.06 5.76
N TYR A 223 21.82 79.82 5.31
CA TYR A 223 21.11 78.67 5.86
C TYR A 223 22.07 77.52 6.14
N THR A 224 21.93 76.87 7.29
CA THR A 224 22.68 75.65 7.61
C THR A 224 21.77 74.44 7.42
N TRP A 225 22.13 73.56 6.48
CA TRP A 225 21.37 72.33 6.22
C TRP A 225 21.77 71.23 7.19
N GLY A 226 20.94 71.02 8.21
CA GLY A 226 21.12 69.92 9.15
C GLY A 226 22.19 70.15 10.24
N ASP A 227 22.42 69.14 11.08
CA ASP A 227 23.36 69.16 12.21
C ASP A 227 24.69 68.41 11.91
N GLY A 228 24.83 67.86 10.70
CA GLY A 228 26.00 67.09 10.28
C GLY A 228 26.13 65.70 10.92
N VAL A 229 25.12 65.25 11.69
CA VAL A 229 25.17 63.98 12.42
C VAL A 229 23.88 63.15 12.26
N THR A 230 22.70 63.77 12.35
CA THR A 230 21.40 63.10 12.31
C THR A 230 20.51 63.51 11.13
N ASN A 231 20.70 64.70 10.56
CA ASN A 231 20.04 65.13 9.32
C ASN A 231 20.91 66.16 8.59
N GLY A 232 20.89 66.16 7.25
CA GLY A 232 21.65 67.09 6.40
C GLY A 232 23.17 66.91 6.39
N ASP A 233 23.88 67.73 5.61
CA ASP A 233 25.34 67.65 5.44
C ASP A 233 26.13 68.60 6.37
N GLY A 234 25.43 69.40 7.18
CA GLY A 234 26.02 70.39 8.07
C GLY A 234 26.65 71.58 7.35
N ASN A 235 26.42 71.71 6.03
CA ASN A 235 27.01 72.78 5.24
C ASN A 235 26.20 74.07 5.38
N VAL A 236 26.91 75.20 5.28
CA VAL A 236 26.31 76.54 5.22
C VAL A 236 26.14 76.94 3.76
N TYR A 237 24.89 77.16 3.36
CA TYR A 237 24.49 77.63 2.05
C TYR A 237 24.24 79.13 2.10
N THR A 238 24.83 79.88 1.16
CA THR A 238 24.63 81.32 1.03
C THR A 238 23.89 81.62 -0.27
N SER A 239 22.88 82.48 -0.21
CA SER A 239 22.26 82.97 -1.44
C SER A 239 23.17 84.01 -2.08
N SER A 240 23.40 83.89 -3.40
CA SER A 240 24.09 84.91 -4.19
C SER A 240 23.03 85.74 -4.91
N THR A 241 23.11 87.07 -4.81
CA THR A 241 22.25 87.99 -5.57
C THR A 241 22.71 88.15 -7.00
#